data_AF-A0A7C1ZPS8-F1
#
_entry.id   AF-A0A7C1ZPS8-F1
#
_cell.length_a   1.000
_cell.length_b   1.000
_cell.length_c   1.000
_cell.angle_alpha   90.00
_cell.angle_beta   90.00
_cell.angle_gamma   90.00
#
_symmetry.space_group_name_H-M   'P 1'
#
loop_
_entity.id
_entity.type
_entity.pdbx_description
1 polymer ?
#
loop_
_entity_poly.entity_id
_entity_poly.type
_entity_poly.pdbx_seq_one_letter_code
_entity_poly.pdbx_strand_id
1 'polypeptide(L)'
;MMVTQSFRWISLVSFFGLMFTLIAWIVLAPHGEHYPVSTMLLLGVVPLLFPMRGLLYAKPYTHAWTSFLMLFYFSFSVGEVYSADSLSIYPVLALIFSSICFLSAIFFIKSGAKKKNTSQNKS
;
A
#
# COMPACT_ATOMS: atom_id res chain seq x y z
N MET A 1 19.24 16.47 -1.59
CA MET A 1 17.77 16.52 -1.83
C MET A 1 17.24 15.37 -2.69
N MET A 2 18.08 14.59 -3.39
CA MET A 2 17.62 13.54 -4.33
C MET A 2 17.06 12.27 -3.67
N VAL A 3 17.61 11.82 -2.53
CA VAL A 3 17.23 10.54 -1.89
C VAL A 3 15.76 10.50 -1.43
N THR A 4 15.20 11.64 -0.99
CA THR A 4 13.79 11.73 -0.59
C THR A 4 12.83 11.61 -1.77
N GLN A 5 13.28 11.93 -2.99
CA GLN A 5 12.46 11.84 -4.19
C GLN A 5 12.34 10.38 -4.64
N SER A 6 13.46 9.66 -4.74
CA SER A 6 13.48 8.24 -5.15
C SER A 6 12.59 7.36 -4.28
N PHE A 7 12.57 7.61 -2.96
CA PHE A 7 11.71 6.90 -2.02
C PHE A 7 10.21 7.17 -2.22
N ARG A 8 9.84 8.39 -2.60
CA ARG A 8 8.45 8.72 -2.97
C ARG A 8 8.01 7.93 -4.20
N TRP A 9 8.86 7.86 -5.22
CA TRP A 9 8.56 7.10 -6.44
C TRP A 9 8.39 5.62 -6.15
N ILE A 10 9.24 5.04 -5.31
CA ILE A 10 9.11 3.63 -4.91
C ILE A 10 7.79 3.39 -4.16
N SER A 11 7.45 4.21 -3.16
CA SER A 11 6.17 4.09 -2.46
C SER A 11 4.97 4.24 -3.41
N LEU A 12 5.04 5.16 -4.37
CA LEU A 12 4.00 5.35 -5.39
C LEU A 12 3.88 4.12 -6.29
N VAL A 13 4.98 3.61 -6.83
CA VAL A 13 4.99 2.43 -7.72
C VAL A 13 4.46 1.20 -6.99
N SER A 14 4.89 0.96 -5.74
CA SER A 14 4.38 -0.17 -4.95
C SER A 14 2.90 -0.02 -4.61
N PHE A 15 2.46 1.21 -4.30
CA PHE A 15 1.06 1.51 -4.04
C PHE A 15 0.18 1.27 -5.28
N PHE A 16 0.60 1.77 -6.44
CA PHE A 16 -0.10 1.53 -7.71
C PHE A 16 -0.09 0.05 -8.08
N GLY A 17 1.03 -0.65 -7.91
CA GLY A 17 1.11 -2.08 -8.20
C GLY A 17 0.20 -2.91 -7.30
N LEU A 18 0.05 -2.54 -6.02
CA LEU A 18 -0.94 -3.15 -5.14
C LEU A 18 -2.37 -2.88 -5.63
N MET A 19 -2.67 -1.63 -5.99
CA MET A 19 -3.99 -1.24 -6.47
C MET A 19 -4.37 -1.99 -7.75
N PHE A 20 -3.46 -2.09 -8.72
CA PHE A 20 -3.69 -2.84 -9.96
C PHE A 20 -3.85 -4.34 -9.69
N THR A 21 -3.05 -4.91 -8.79
CA THR A 21 -3.19 -6.32 -8.40
C THR A 21 -4.55 -6.58 -7.75
N LEU A 22 -4.98 -5.69 -6.86
CA LEU A 22 -6.28 -5.80 -6.18
C LEU A 22 -7.44 -5.70 -7.17
N ILE A 23 -7.38 -4.75 -8.10
CA ILE A 23 -8.39 -4.59 -9.16
C ILE A 23 -8.39 -5.81 -10.08
N ALA A 24 -7.22 -6.29 -10.50
CA ALA A 24 -7.10 -7.48 -11.33
C ALA A 24 -7.70 -8.71 -10.63
N TRP A 25 -7.44 -8.88 -9.34
CA TRP A 25 -8.05 -9.94 -8.55
C TRP A 25 -9.57 -9.83 -8.52
N ILE A 26 -10.11 -8.65 -8.19
CA ILE A 26 -11.55 -8.41 -8.08
C ILE A 26 -12.28 -8.61 -9.43
N VAL A 27 -11.62 -8.31 -10.56
CA VAL A 27 -12.24 -8.40 -11.89
C VAL A 27 -12.05 -9.77 -12.54
N LEU A 28 -10.89 -10.42 -12.36
CA LEU A 28 -10.57 -11.70 -13.03
C LEU A 28 -10.93 -12.93 -12.20
N ALA A 29 -10.97 -12.84 -10.87
CA ALA A 29 -11.35 -14.01 -10.08
C ALA A 29 -12.87 -14.25 -10.21
N PRO A 30 -13.32 -15.50 -10.45
CA PRO A 30 -14.71 -15.83 -10.61
C PRO A 30 -15.42 -15.72 -9.25
N HIS A 31 -15.92 -14.53 -8.96
CA HIS A 31 -16.76 -14.28 -7.80
C HIS A 31 -18.16 -14.76 -8.18
N GLY A 32 -18.63 -15.83 -7.53
CA GLY A 32 -19.96 -16.37 -7.76
C GLY A 32 -21.02 -15.26 -7.70
N GLU A 33 -22.08 -15.40 -8.51
CA GLU A 33 -23.13 -14.41 -8.83
C GLU A 33 -23.83 -13.71 -7.65
N HIS A 34 -23.46 -14.02 -6.40
CA HIS A 34 -24.03 -13.46 -5.18
C HIS A 34 -23.36 -12.19 -4.65
N TYR A 35 -22.13 -11.85 -5.07
CA TYR A 35 -21.44 -10.64 -4.60
C TYR A 35 -21.15 -9.67 -5.75
N PRO A 36 -21.75 -8.46 -5.76
CA PRO A 36 -21.45 -7.47 -6.78
C PRO A 36 -19.99 -7.03 -6.66
N VAL A 37 -19.21 -7.37 -7.68
CA VAL A 37 -17.80 -6.99 -7.87
C VAL A 37 -17.57 -5.50 -7.61
N SER A 38 -18.51 -4.65 -8.03
CA SER A 38 -18.47 -3.19 -7.79
C SER A 38 -18.45 -2.81 -6.31
N THR A 39 -19.11 -3.55 -5.43
CA THR A 39 -19.18 -3.24 -4.00
C THR A 39 -17.87 -3.59 -3.30
N MET A 40 -17.24 -4.72 -3.62
CA MET A 40 -15.89 -5.07 -3.13
C MET A 40 -14.84 -4.06 -3.63
N LEU A 41 -14.96 -3.64 -4.88
CA LEU A 41 -14.05 -2.65 -5.47
C LEU A 41 -14.23 -1.28 -4.82
N LEU A 42 -15.46 -0.83 -4.57
CA LEU A 42 -15.70 0.40 -3.82
C LEU A 42 -15.18 0.29 -2.38
N LEU A 43 -15.49 -0.77 -1.64
CA LEU A 43 -15.03 -0.92 -0.25
C LEU A 43 -13.51 -1.05 -0.11
N GLY A 44 -12.81 -1.63 -1.08
CA GLY A 44 -11.35 -1.67 -1.09
C GLY A 44 -10.72 -0.39 -1.65
N VAL A 45 -11.08 0.01 -2.86
CA VAL A 45 -10.39 1.09 -3.57
C VAL A 45 -10.74 2.48 -3.01
N VAL A 46 -11.93 2.70 -2.44
CA VAL A 46 -12.30 4.00 -1.85
C VAL A 46 -11.39 4.39 -0.67
N PRO A 47 -11.19 3.55 0.36
CA PRO A 47 -10.23 3.88 1.42
C PRO A 47 -8.80 3.96 0.88
N LEU A 48 -8.47 3.34 -0.25
CA LEU A 48 -7.18 3.48 -0.93
C LEU A 48 -7.04 4.81 -1.71
N LEU A 49 -8.12 5.42 -2.20
CA LEU A 49 -8.08 6.73 -2.88
C LEU A 49 -7.80 7.89 -1.92
N PHE A 50 -8.22 7.76 -0.67
CA PHE A 50 -8.00 8.75 0.39
C PHE A 50 -6.51 9.03 0.70
N PRO A 51 -5.63 8.02 0.95
CA PRO A 51 -4.21 8.23 1.18
C PRO A 51 -3.48 8.72 -0.07
N MET A 52 -3.98 8.41 -1.27
CA MET A 52 -3.34 8.79 -2.54
C MET A 52 -3.19 10.31 -2.66
N ARG A 53 -4.23 11.07 -2.27
CA ARG A 53 -4.17 12.54 -2.26
C ARG A 53 -3.09 13.03 -1.31
N GLY A 54 -3.02 12.51 -0.09
CA GLY A 54 -2.05 12.98 0.91
C GLY A 54 -0.60 12.53 0.64
N LEU A 55 -0.39 11.39 -0.04
CA LEU A 55 0.93 10.93 -0.47
C LEU A 55 1.55 11.90 -1.49
N LEU A 56 0.72 12.50 -2.35
CA LEU A 56 1.14 13.52 -3.32
C LEU A 56 1.66 14.80 -2.62
N TYR A 57 1.04 15.19 -1.51
CA TYR A 57 1.41 16.36 -0.70
C TYR A 57 2.52 16.10 0.32
N ALA A 58 3.11 14.89 0.36
CA ALA A 58 4.23 14.51 1.24
C ALA A 58 4.00 14.82 2.73
N LYS A 59 2.76 14.76 3.21
CA LYS A 59 2.48 14.98 4.64
C LYS A 59 2.92 13.74 5.45
N PRO A 60 3.70 13.91 6.54
CA PRO A 60 4.19 12.78 7.34
C PRO A 60 3.06 11.97 7.97
N TYR A 61 1.95 12.63 8.31
CA TYR A 61 0.71 11.99 8.78
C TYR A 61 0.16 10.99 7.77
N THR A 62 0.16 11.33 6.47
CA THR A 62 -0.34 10.43 5.43
C THR A 62 0.58 9.23 5.23
N HIS A 63 1.90 9.41 5.31
CA HIS A 63 2.82 8.27 5.23
C HIS A 63 2.59 7.25 6.36
N ALA A 64 2.33 7.71 7.59
CA ALA A 64 1.98 6.81 8.69
C ALA A 64 0.64 6.09 8.43
N TRP A 65 -0.37 6.83 7.97
CA TRP A 65 -1.69 6.27 7.69
C TRP A 65 -1.69 5.26 6.52
N THR A 66 -0.94 5.54 5.45
CA THR A 66 -0.73 4.60 4.34
C THR A 66 -0.04 3.31 4.82
N SER A 67 0.92 3.39 5.75
CA SER A 67 1.56 2.21 6.33
C SER A 67 0.56 1.34 7.11
N PHE A 68 -0.35 1.95 7.87
CA PHE A 68 -1.43 1.22 8.56
C PHE A 68 -2.38 0.53 7.58
N LEU A 69 -2.79 1.22 6.52
CA LEU A 69 -3.58 0.62 5.44
C LEU A 69 -2.84 -0.56 4.79
N MET A 70 -1.55 -0.43 4.50
CA MET A 70 -0.77 -1.52 3.91
C MET A 70 -0.71 -2.76 4.81
N LEU A 71 -0.62 -2.59 6.14
CA LEU A 71 -0.72 -3.70 7.09
C LEU A 71 -2.09 -4.37 7.06
N PHE A 72 -3.17 -3.59 6.95
CA PHE A 72 -4.52 -4.12 6.82
C PHE A 72 -4.67 -4.96 5.54
N TYR A 73 -4.19 -4.44 4.40
CA TYR A 73 -4.17 -5.14 3.13
C TYR A 73 -3.29 -6.39 3.13
N PHE A 74 -2.15 -6.33 3.81
CA PHE A 74 -1.28 -7.50 4.02
C PHE A 74 -2.03 -8.59 4.79
N SER A 75 -2.66 -8.25 5.90
CA SER A 75 -3.42 -9.21 6.71
C SER A 75 -4.59 -9.82 5.95
N PHE A 76 -5.29 -9.00 5.16
CA PHE A 76 -6.37 -9.47 4.27
C PHE A 76 -5.84 -10.42 3.20
N SER A 77 -4.73 -10.05 2.53
CA SER A 77 -4.10 -10.89 1.50
C SER A 77 -3.62 -12.22 2.06
N VAL A 78 -3.08 -12.24 3.28
CA VAL A 78 -2.71 -13.48 3.98
C VAL A 78 -3.93 -14.35 4.25
N GLY A 79 -5.04 -13.75 4.70
CA GLY A 79 -6.30 -14.46 4.92
C GLY A 79 -6.86 -15.09 3.64
N GLU A 80 -6.76 -14.38 2.52
CA GLU A 80 -7.13 -14.88 1.19
C GLU A 80 -6.20 -16.00 0.71
N VAL A 81 -4.87 -15.88 0.88
CA VAL A 81 -3.93 -16.96 0.57
C VAL A 81 -4.25 -18.21 1.40
N TYR A 82 -4.61 -18.05 2.67
CA TYR A 82 -4.95 -19.16 3.56
C TYR A 82 -6.30 -19.81 3.22
N SER A 83 -7.26 -19.01 2.75
CA SER A 83 -8.62 -19.47 2.44
C SER A 83 -8.76 -20.00 1.01
N ALA A 84 -7.80 -19.69 0.13
CA ALA A 84 -7.79 -20.18 -1.23
C ALA A 84 -7.37 -21.67 -1.27
N ASP A 85 -8.30 -22.53 -1.69
CA ASP A 85 -8.07 -23.97 -1.93
C ASP A 85 -7.01 -24.25 -3.02
N SER A 86 -6.71 -23.24 -3.85
CA SER A 86 -5.72 -23.30 -4.92
C SER A 86 -4.75 -22.11 -4.86
N LEU A 87 -3.50 -22.34 -5.29
CA LEU A 87 -2.43 -21.35 -5.26
C LEU A 87 -2.72 -20.17 -6.21
N SER A 88 -3.55 -19.23 -5.77
CA SER A 88 -3.89 -18.04 -6.54
C SER A 88 -2.73 -17.04 -6.51
N ILE A 89 -2.21 -16.70 -7.69
CA ILE A 89 -1.05 -15.80 -7.81
C ILE A 89 -1.36 -14.35 -7.41
N TYR A 90 -2.63 -13.96 -7.45
CA TYR A 90 -3.10 -12.60 -7.15
C TYR A 90 -2.91 -12.18 -5.68
N PRO A 91 -3.42 -12.91 -4.66
CA PRO A 91 -3.21 -12.54 -3.27
C PRO A 91 -1.74 -12.63 -2.86
N VAL A 92 -0.95 -13.50 -3.50
CA VAL A 92 0.51 -13.55 -3.31
C VAL A 92 1.19 -12.28 -3.84
N LEU A 93 0.83 -11.81 -5.04
CA LEU A 93 1.34 -10.54 -5.57
C LEU A 93 0.96 -9.36 -4.68
N ALA A 94 -0.29 -9.33 -4.18
CA ALA A 94 -0.77 -8.27 -3.30
C ALA A 94 -0.01 -8.26 -1.95
N LEU A 95 0.31 -9.43 -1.43
CA LEU A 95 1.13 -9.61 -0.22
C LEU A 95 2.56 -9.08 -0.43
N ILE A 96 3.17 -9.38 -1.58
CA ILE A 96 4.50 -8.87 -1.92
C ILE A 96 4.49 -7.34 -2.09
N PHE A 97 3.52 -6.80 -2.84
CA PHE A 97 3.40 -5.36 -3.06
C PHE A 97 3.13 -4.58 -1.77
N SER A 98 2.27 -5.08 -0.87
CA SER A 98 2.00 -4.44 0.43
C SER A 98 3.25 -4.42 1.31
N SER A 99 3.98 -5.53 1.35
CA SER A 99 5.24 -5.63 2.10
C SER A 99 6.28 -4.63 1.59
N ILE A 100 6.51 -4.58 0.27
CA ILE A 100 7.46 -3.62 -0.34
C ILE A 100 7.01 -2.17 -0.08
N CYS A 101 5.71 -1.88 -0.20
CA CYS A 101 5.17 -0.56 0.06
C CYS A 101 5.36 -0.14 1.54
N PHE A 102 5.18 -1.08 2.47
CA PHE A 102 5.38 -0.88 3.90
C PHE A 102 6.86 -0.60 4.25
N LEU A 103 7.78 -1.44 3.75
CA LEU A 103 9.22 -1.20 3.91
C LEU A 103 9.62 0.16 3.34
N SER A 104 9.03 0.53 2.20
CA SER A 104 9.30 1.80 1.54
C SER A 104 8.83 2.99 2.37
N ALA A 105 7.64 2.89 2.96
CA ALA A 105 7.12 3.93 3.84
C ALA A 105 7.94 4.10 5.12
N ILE A 106 8.34 3.00 5.78
CA ILE A 106 9.20 3.03 6.98
C ILE A 106 10.52 3.71 6.69
N PHE A 107 11.15 3.35 5.58
CA PHE A 107 12.50 3.79 5.27
C PHE A 107 12.50 5.27 4.82
N PHE A 108 11.40 5.77 4.24
CA PHE A 108 11.15 7.21 4.06
C PHE A 108 11.03 7.95 5.40
N ILE A 109 10.25 7.43 6.36
CA ILE A 109 10.11 8.03 7.70
C ILE A 109 11.47 8.08 8.40
N LYS A 110 12.25 6.98 8.35
CA LYS A 110 13.58 6.92 8.95
C LYS A 110 14.54 7.94 8.33
N SER A 111 14.46 8.13 7.02
CA SER A 111 15.26 9.13 6.29
C SER A 111 14.87 10.57 6.65
N GLY A 112 13.57 10.83 6.86
CA GLY A 112 13.08 12.12 7.35
C GLY A 112 13.46 12.41 8.81
N ALA A 113 13.39 11.41 9.68
CA ALA A 113 13.74 11.53 11.10
C ALA A 113 15.23 11.86 11.29
N LYS A 114 16.12 11.24 10.49
CA LYS A 114 17.57 11.55 10.51
C LYS A 114 17.85 13.02 10.20
N LYS A 115 17.07 13.64 9.31
CA LYS A 115 17.22 15.05 8.93
C LYS A 115 16.88 16.01 10.07
N LYS A 116 15.93 15.65 10.95
CA LYS A 116 15.49 16.48 12.07
C LYS A 116 16.53 16.57 13.18
N ASN A 117 17.26 15.47 13.45
CA ASN A 117 18.31 15.43 14.47
C ASN A 117 19.56 16.23 14.09
N THR A 118 19.86 16.40 12.79
CA THR A 118 21.02 17.20 12.36
C THR A 118 20.77 18.71 12.44
N SER A 119 19.51 19.15 12.44
CA SER A 119 19.14 20.56 12.59
C SER A 119 19.08 21.01 14.06
N GLN A 120 18.80 20.10 15.00
CA GLN A 120 18.86 20.41 16.43
C GLN A 120 20.28 20.39 17.01
N ASN A 121 21.23 19.66 16.42
CA ASN A 121 22.64 19.67 16.85
C ASN A 121 23.44 20.86 16.28
N LYS A 122 22.77 21.92 15.83
CA LYS A 122 23.42 23.12 15.27
C LYS A 122 22.88 24.44 15.86
N SER A 123 22.08 24.40 16.92
CA SER A 123 21.72 25.60 17.70
C SER A 123 22.36 25.55 19.07
#